data_AF-A0A2E7VFZ9-F1
#
_entry.id   AF-A0A2E7VFZ9-F1
#
_cell.length_a   1.000
_cell.length_b   1.000
_cell.length_c   1.000
_cell.angle_alpha   90.00
_cell.angle_beta   90.00
_cell.angle_gamma   90.00
#
_symmetry.space_group_name_H-M   'P 1'
#
loop_
_entity.id
_entity.type
_entity.pdbx_description
1 polymer ?
#
loop_
_entity_poly.entity_id
_entity_poly.type
_entity_poly.pdbx_seq_one_letter_code
_entity_poly.pdbx_strand_id
1 'polypeptide(L)'
;MDQAAYAFESRLTGESFASAIPTDYGSSMTGYVTASHPVTGNSFNINFGSTTSEGNVVGQANEIIIFPGAGAASGSTLAWASGIHNPRGSGDPWLDYMNNTRDSSTNYDSVGGTISVNTSQNFYDDTDLTTHTDATTSGKYDFYSVMVHEIGHLMGFRDGSDAWDANYNEASSLFTGANAKAEYGGSNIPMDAASDSHFGGSLDPTKINCDCHPSLNVSVSTNYRASFSDLDFAVLSDIGYTVSAAPVGTNVGSTYTDPGVGYGGTYFVPAAETYATWFARTGGGGGTGGGGGTPGGSAGAPEPAAIFTFLGLILAFFAGWREWGRRRSKPENSLLEI
;
A
#
# COMPACT_ATOMS: atom_id res chain seq x y z
N MET A 1 -6.35 3.80 -5.04
CA MET A 1 -5.41 2.69 -4.78
C MET A 1 -4.31 2.69 -5.84
N ASP A 2 -4.66 2.59 -7.12
CA ASP A 2 -3.71 2.49 -8.25
C ASP A 2 -2.69 3.63 -8.30
N GLN A 3 -3.10 4.86 -7.96
CA GLN A 3 -2.16 5.97 -7.92
C GLN A 3 -1.23 5.93 -6.70
N ALA A 4 -1.70 5.42 -5.56
CA ALA A 4 -0.84 5.18 -4.40
C ALA A 4 0.14 4.06 -4.71
N ALA A 5 -0.31 3.03 -5.42
CA ALA A 5 0.52 1.96 -5.94
C ALA A 5 1.64 2.48 -6.86
N TYR A 6 1.27 3.37 -7.77
CA TYR A 6 2.19 3.99 -8.72
C TYR A 6 3.31 4.80 -8.04
N ALA A 7 3.12 5.27 -6.81
CA ALA A 7 4.19 5.88 -6.03
C ALA A 7 5.39 4.94 -5.88
N PHE A 8 5.15 3.65 -5.65
CA PHE A 8 6.18 2.62 -5.55
C PHE A 8 6.65 2.16 -6.92
N GLU A 9 5.73 1.86 -7.83
CA GLU A 9 6.08 1.37 -9.19
C GLU A 9 7.00 2.33 -9.93
N SER A 10 6.72 3.62 -9.84
CA SER A 10 7.52 4.65 -10.53
C SER A 10 8.94 4.75 -9.98
N ARG A 11 9.25 4.22 -8.79
CA ARG A 11 10.60 4.30 -8.21
C ARG A 11 11.31 2.97 -8.01
N LEU A 12 10.61 1.85 -7.97
CA LEU A 12 11.15 0.50 -7.83
C LEU A 12 11.41 -0.19 -9.19
N THR A 13 11.91 0.56 -10.18
CA THR A 13 11.94 0.10 -11.59
C THR A 13 13.06 -0.86 -11.97
N GLY A 14 13.98 -1.12 -11.04
CA GLY A 14 14.97 -2.20 -11.15
C GLY A 14 14.62 -3.42 -10.31
N GLU A 15 13.49 -3.40 -9.61
CA GLU A 15 13.10 -4.44 -8.67
C GLU A 15 12.45 -5.63 -9.39
N SER A 16 12.75 -6.84 -8.91
CA SER A 16 12.10 -8.06 -9.39
C SER A 16 11.66 -8.90 -8.21
N PHE A 17 10.37 -9.21 -8.16
CA PHE A 17 9.78 -10.04 -7.12
C PHE A 17 9.83 -11.49 -7.60
N ALA A 18 10.47 -12.39 -6.87
CA ALA A 18 10.40 -13.79 -7.25
C ALA A 18 9.00 -14.35 -6.98
N SER A 19 8.70 -15.52 -7.53
CA SER A 19 7.46 -16.22 -7.19
C SER A 19 7.43 -16.58 -5.70
N ALA A 20 6.26 -16.50 -5.09
CA ALA A 20 5.97 -17.07 -3.78
C ALA A 20 5.24 -18.43 -3.88
N ILE A 21 5.02 -18.94 -5.10
CA ILE A 21 4.28 -20.19 -5.34
C ILE A 21 5.19 -21.40 -5.06
N PRO A 22 4.83 -22.32 -4.13
CA PRO A 22 5.68 -23.45 -3.75
C PRO A 22 6.11 -24.37 -4.91
N THR A 23 5.21 -24.60 -5.88
CA THR A 23 5.50 -25.49 -7.01
C THR A 23 6.62 -24.97 -7.92
N ASP A 24 6.89 -23.67 -7.91
CA ASP A 24 7.98 -23.07 -8.69
C ASP A 24 9.35 -23.42 -8.12
N TYR A 25 9.39 -23.91 -6.88
CA TYR A 25 10.59 -24.39 -6.18
C TYR A 25 10.62 -25.93 -6.07
N GLY A 26 9.71 -26.64 -6.75
CA GLY A 26 9.57 -28.09 -6.62
C GLY A 26 9.04 -28.56 -5.27
N SER A 27 8.47 -27.65 -4.47
CA SER A 27 7.86 -27.97 -3.18
C SER A 27 6.44 -28.52 -3.36
N SER A 28 6.06 -29.47 -2.52
CA SER A 28 4.68 -29.96 -2.39
C SER A 28 3.92 -29.28 -1.25
N MET A 29 4.50 -28.26 -0.61
CA MET A 29 3.87 -27.54 0.48
C MET A 29 2.73 -26.65 0.00
N THR A 30 1.77 -26.41 0.88
CA THR A 30 0.77 -25.35 0.69
C THR A 30 1.29 -24.07 1.34
N GLY A 31 1.64 -23.09 0.52
CA GLY A 31 2.03 -21.76 0.97
C GLY A 31 0.85 -20.80 0.97
N TYR A 32 0.81 -19.88 1.93
CA TYR A 32 -0.19 -18.84 2.02
C TYR A 32 0.36 -17.57 2.68
N VAL A 33 -0.28 -16.44 2.42
CA VAL A 33 -0.18 -15.25 3.26
C VAL A 33 -1.33 -15.28 4.27
N THR A 34 -1.02 -15.08 5.55
CA THR A 34 -2.05 -14.82 6.57
C THR A 34 -2.31 -13.32 6.58
N ALA A 35 -3.56 -12.96 6.33
CA ALA A 35 -4.01 -11.58 6.30
C ALA A 35 -5.31 -11.46 7.09
N SER A 36 -5.82 -10.23 7.20
CA SER A 36 -7.08 -9.97 7.86
C SER A 36 -8.13 -9.50 6.88
N HIS A 37 -9.32 -10.08 7.00
CA HIS A 37 -10.41 -9.81 6.08
C HIS A 37 -10.77 -8.33 6.17
N PRO A 38 -10.68 -7.56 5.07
CA PRO A 38 -10.62 -6.11 5.16
C PRO A 38 -11.96 -5.45 5.55
N VAL A 39 -13.04 -6.24 5.66
CA VAL A 39 -14.36 -5.82 6.16
C VAL A 39 -14.62 -6.24 7.60
N THR A 40 -14.16 -7.43 8.02
CA THR A 40 -14.55 -8.03 9.31
C THR A 40 -13.42 -8.06 10.32
N GLY A 41 -12.17 -7.88 9.88
CA GLY A 41 -10.96 -7.98 10.71
C GLY A 41 -10.53 -9.40 11.02
N ASN A 42 -11.37 -10.40 10.73
CA ASN A 42 -11.07 -11.81 10.98
C ASN A 42 -9.86 -12.27 10.16
N SER A 43 -8.95 -13.01 10.79
CA SER A 43 -7.81 -13.60 10.07
C SER A 43 -8.27 -14.66 9.08
N PHE A 44 -7.62 -14.69 7.91
CA PHE A 44 -7.81 -15.69 6.88
C PHE A 44 -6.52 -15.93 6.11
N ASN A 45 -6.45 -17.03 5.38
CA ASN A 45 -5.29 -17.40 4.56
C ASN A 45 -5.63 -17.22 3.09
N ILE A 46 -4.71 -16.62 2.35
CA ILE A 46 -4.76 -16.51 0.88
C ILE A 46 -3.66 -17.42 0.35
N ASN A 47 -4.06 -18.50 -0.32
CA ASN A 47 -3.11 -19.50 -0.81
C ASN A 47 -2.30 -18.96 -2.00
N PHE A 48 -0.99 -19.16 -1.98
CA PHE A 48 -0.17 -18.92 -3.17
C PHE A 48 -0.56 -19.91 -4.28
N GLY A 49 -0.57 -19.44 -5.51
CA GLY A 49 -1.05 -20.17 -6.69
C GLY A 49 -2.58 -20.19 -6.84
N SER A 50 -3.35 -19.64 -5.89
CA SER A 50 -4.78 -19.43 -6.08
C SER A 50 -5.05 -18.29 -7.08
N THR A 51 -6.19 -18.35 -7.75
CA THR A 51 -6.59 -17.35 -8.73
C THR A 51 -7.72 -16.48 -8.15
N THR A 52 -7.58 -15.16 -8.24
CA THR A 52 -8.65 -14.22 -7.85
C THR A 52 -9.83 -14.28 -8.84
N SER A 53 -10.97 -13.68 -8.49
CA SER A 53 -12.13 -13.55 -9.40
C SER A 53 -11.78 -12.81 -10.69
N GLU A 54 -10.77 -11.96 -10.65
CA GLU A 54 -10.27 -11.15 -11.76
C GLU A 54 -9.23 -11.91 -12.61
N GLY A 55 -8.83 -13.12 -12.20
CA GLY A 55 -7.90 -13.97 -12.95
C GLY A 55 -6.43 -13.85 -12.56
N ASN A 56 -6.09 -13.10 -11.50
CA ASN A 56 -4.70 -12.92 -11.06
C ASN A 56 -4.23 -14.08 -10.21
N VAL A 57 -2.96 -14.45 -10.30
CA VAL A 57 -2.39 -15.57 -9.54
C VAL A 57 -1.64 -15.04 -8.33
N VAL A 58 -2.10 -15.40 -7.13
CA VAL A 58 -1.49 -14.94 -5.88
C VAL A 58 -0.08 -15.52 -5.72
N GLY A 59 0.89 -14.63 -5.50
CA GLY A 59 2.30 -15.00 -5.36
C GLY A 59 3.04 -15.19 -6.67
N GLN A 60 2.46 -14.79 -7.80
CA GLN A 60 3.17 -14.79 -9.08
C GLN A 60 4.40 -13.87 -9.04
N ALA A 61 5.45 -14.25 -9.77
CA ALA A 61 6.65 -13.42 -9.89
C ALA A 61 6.34 -12.05 -10.52
N ASN A 62 7.05 -11.02 -10.05
CA ASN A 62 6.93 -9.61 -10.45
C ASN A 62 5.54 -9.01 -10.22
N GLU A 63 4.77 -9.60 -9.30
CA GLU A 63 3.45 -9.13 -8.93
C GLU A 63 3.30 -9.08 -7.40
N ILE A 64 2.81 -7.95 -6.89
CA ILE A 64 2.29 -7.84 -5.54
C ILE A 64 0.77 -7.69 -5.65
N ILE A 65 0.05 -8.55 -4.94
CA ILE A 65 -1.41 -8.46 -4.88
C ILE A 65 -1.83 -7.89 -3.53
N ILE A 66 -2.59 -6.80 -3.60
CA ILE A 66 -3.21 -6.19 -2.42
C ILE A 66 -4.71 -6.37 -2.51
N PHE A 67 -5.32 -6.86 -1.44
CA PHE A 67 -6.76 -7.04 -1.32
C PHE A 67 -7.34 -5.87 -0.49
N PRO A 68 -7.78 -4.79 -1.15
CA PRO A 68 -8.40 -3.67 -0.44
C PRO A 68 -9.80 -4.05 0.06
N GLY A 69 -10.21 -3.42 1.15
CA GLY A 69 -11.60 -3.41 1.59
C GLY A 69 -11.83 -2.38 2.67
N ALA A 70 -13.02 -2.37 3.24
CA ALA A 70 -13.43 -1.30 4.13
C ALA A 70 -14.30 -1.82 5.28
N GLY A 71 -14.04 -1.33 6.49
CA GLY A 71 -14.89 -1.59 7.67
C GLY A 71 -14.24 -2.39 8.80
N ALA A 72 -13.09 -3.04 8.58
CA ALA A 72 -12.36 -3.67 9.68
C ALA A 72 -11.56 -2.66 10.52
N ALA A 73 -11.00 -1.62 9.88
CA ALA A 73 -10.40 -0.49 10.57
C ALA A 73 -11.47 0.31 11.34
N SER A 74 -11.17 0.71 12.58
CA SER A 74 -12.14 1.40 13.45
C SER A 74 -11.45 2.37 14.43
N GLY A 75 -12.26 3.13 15.19
CA GLY A 75 -11.73 4.12 16.13
C GLY A 75 -10.96 5.24 15.43
N SER A 76 -9.79 5.60 15.96
CA SER A 76 -8.90 6.62 15.40
C SER A 76 -8.01 6.13 14.25
N THR A 77 -7.95 4.81 14.02
CA THR A 77 -7.18 4.23 12.91
C THR A 77 -7.81 4.60 11.58
N LEU A 78 -7.06 5.23 10.67
CA LEU A 78 -7.57 5.65 9.36
C LEU A 78 -7.66 4.46 8.40
N ALA A 79 -6.61 3.65 8.36
CA ALA A 79 -6.54 2.38 7.69
C ALA A 79 -5.51 1.50 8.41
N TRP A 80 -5.40 0.25 7.98
CA TRP A 80 -4.30 -0.61 8.38
C TRP A 80 -4.06 -1.66 7.29
N ALA A 81 -2.81 -2.08 7.16
CA ALA A 81 -2.41 -3.17 6.30
C ALA A 81 -2.10 -4.46 7.08
N SER A 82 -2.28 -5.60 6.43
CA SER A 82 -1.97 -6.92 7.00
C SER A 82 -1.52 -7.88 5.92
N GLY A 83 -0.32 -8.41 6.09
CA GLY A 83 0.25 -9.37 5.16
C GLY A 83 1.49 -9.98 5.79
N ILE A 84 1.33 -11.14 6.41
CA ILE A 84 2.47 -11.86 6.99
C ILE A 84 2.51 -13.24 6.34
N HIS A 85 3.65 -13.54 5.73
CA HIS A 85 4.04 -14.92 5.49
C HIS A 85 4.89 -15.36 6.68
N ASN A 86 4.57 -16.51 7.27
CA ASN A 86 5.31 -17.04 8.43
C ASN A 86 5.83 -18.45 8.12
N PRO A 87 6.73 -18.59 7.13
CA PRO A 87 7.39 -19.85 6.85
C PRO A 87 8.16 -20.31 8.10
N ARG A 88 7.95 -21.56 8.51
CA ARG A 88 8.68 -22.19 9.62
C ARG A 88 9.05 -23.59 9.22
N GLY A 89 10.28 -23.98 9.53
CA GLY A 89 10.86 -25.27 9.13
C GLY A 89 12.10 -25.07 8.25
N SER A 90 12.72 -26.18 7.88
CA SER A 90 13.95 -26.22 7.08
C SER A 90 13.97 -27.46 6.21
N GLY A 91 14.66 -27.40 5.07
CA GLY A 91 14.88 -28.56 4.20
C GLY A 91 13.80 -28.78 3.13
N ASP A 92 12.89 -27.82 2.99
CA ASP A 92 12.04 -27.68 1.81
C ASP A 92 12.55 -26.46 1.00
N PRO A 93 12.78 -26.58 -0.32
CA PRO A 93 13.36 -25.49 -1.11
C PRO A 93 12.53 -24.20 -1.12
N TRP A 94 11.20 -24.29 -1.03
CA TRP A 94 10.35 -23.11 -0.95
C TRP A 94 10.46 -22.45 0.42
N LEU A 95 10.42 -23.22 1.52
CA LEU A 95 10.65 -22.65 2.86
C LEU A 95 12.03 -22.01 2.98
N ASP A 96 13.07 -22.68 2.45
CA ASP A 96 14.44 -22.17 2.50
C ASP A 96 14.54 -20.86 1.69
N TYR A 97 13.85 -20.74 0.56
CA TYR A 97 13.75 -19.47 -0.19
C TYR A 97 13.05 -18.38 0.63
N MET A 98 11.86 -18.67 1.18
CA MET A 98 11.08 -17.67 1.90
C MET A 98 11.80 -17.17 3.17
N ASN A 99 12.46 -18.08 3.90
CA ASN A 99 13.16 -17.79 5.16
C ASN A 99 14.54 -17.14 5.01
N ASN A 100 15.21 -17.29 3.86
CA ASN A 100 16.62 -16.89 3.73
C ASN A 100 16.90 -16.00 2.53
N THR A 101 16.00 -15.95 1.55
CA THR A 101 16.17 -15.12 0.34
C THR A 101 15.15 -14.00 0.31
N ARG A 102 13.86 -14.32 0.51
CA ARG A 102 12.78 -13.32 0.51
C ARG A 102 12.83 -12.41 1.75
N ASP A 103 13.07 -13.00 2.91
CA ASP A 103 13.33 -12.28 4.15
C ASP A 103 14.71 -12.72 4.68
N SER A 104 15.62 -11.76 4.82
CA SER A 104 16.99 -11.95 5.29
C SER A 104 17.50 -10.64 5.87
N SER A 105 18.65 -10.65 6.55
CA SER A 105 19.23 -9.44 7.12
C SER A 105 19.51 -8.28 6.14
N THR A 106 19.42 -8.51 4.83
CA THR A 106 19.70 -7.48 3.80
C THR A 106 18.62 -7.41 2.72
N ASN A 107 17.56 -8.21 2.81
CA ASN A 107 16.54 -8.28 1.77
C ASN A 107 15.18 -8.61 2.36
N TYR A 108 14.20 -7.78 2.03
CA TYR A 108 12.78 -8.02 2.23
C TYR A 108 12.06 -7.91 0.90
N ASP A 109 11.31 -8.95 0.54
CA ASP A 109 10.53 -9.02 -0.69
C ASP A 109 9.06 -9.35 -0.32
N SER A 110 8.19 -8.35 -0.50
CA SER A 110 6.77 -8.42 -0.13
C SER A 110 6.01 -9.50 -0.90
N VAL A 111 5.13 -10.21 -0.21
CA VAL A 111 4.19 -11.18 -0.80
C VAL A 111 2.79 -10.60 -1.05
N GLY A 112 2.60 -9.31 -0.75
CA GLY A 112 1.29 -8.68 -0.72
C GLY A 112 0.51 -8.93 0.58
N GLY A 113 -0.78 -8.62 0.56
CA GLY A 113 -1.62 -8.66 1.75
C GLY A 113 -2.97 -7.97 1.56
N THR A 114 -3.58 -7.55 2.65
CA THR A 114 -4.84 -6.81 2.67
C THR A 114 -4.64 -5.40 3.21
N ILE A 115 -5.52 -4.49 2.80
CA ILE A 115 -5.65 -3.15 3.42
C ILE A 115 -7.11 -2.95 3.78
N SER A 116 -7.37 -2.49 5.00
CA SER A 116 -8.70 -2.10 5.44
C SER A 116 -8.79 -0.61 5.72
N VAL A 117 -9.77 0.06 5.11
CA VAL A 117 -10.05 1.48 5.32
C VAL A 117 -11.17 1.67 6.36
N ASN A 118 -11.01 2.65 7.25
CA ASN A 118 -12.02 2.99 8.24
C ASN A 118 -13.11 3.87 7.63
N THR A 119 -14.24 3.26 7.27
CA THR A 119 -15.36 3.96 6.62
C THR A 119 -16.09 4.98 7.50
N SER A 120 -15.77 5.05 8.79
CA SER A 120 -16.31 6.07 9.70
C SER A 120 -15.52 7.38 9.65
N GLN A 121 -14.35 7.39 9.02
CA GLN A 121 -13.53 8.59 8.83
C GLN A 121 -13.93 9.34 7.55
N ASN A 122 -13.67 10.65 7.53
CA ASN A 122 -13.96 11.48 6.37
C ASN A 122 -12.73 11.58 5.46
N PHE A 123 -12.80 10.93 4.31
CA PHE A 123 -11.75 10.96 3.31
C PHE A 123 -12.03 11.94 2.16
N TYR A 124 -10.96 12.54 1.68
CA TYR A 124 -10.89 13.22 0.40
C TYR A 124 -10.35 12.22 -0.63
N ASP A 125 -11.24 11.81 -1.52
CA ASP A 125 -10.91 10.98 -2.68
C ASP A 125 -10.61 11.90 -3.85
N ASP A 126 -9.33 12.10 -4.12
CA ASP A 126 -8.90 12.93 -5.24
C ASP A 126 -9.06 12.17 -6.56
N THR A 127 -9.65 12.83 -7.53
CA THR A 127 -9.71 12.31 -8.90
C THR A 127 -8.48 12.73 -9.70
N ASP A 128 -7.83 13.84 -9.37
CA ASP A 128 -6.71 14.43 -10.11
C ASP A 128 -5.51 14.80 -9.21
N LEU A 129 -4.58 13.86 -9.08
CA LEU A 129 -3.34 14.08 -8.33
C LEU A 129 -2.36 15.06 -8.99
N THR A 130 -2.67 15.63 -10.15
CA THR A 130 -1.87 16.72 -10.73
C THR A 130 -2.21 18.07 -10.12
N THR A 131 -3.33 18.16 -9.40
CA THR A 131 -3.71 19.29 -8.57
C THR A 131 -3.68 18.89 -7.10
N HIS A 132 -3.39 19.86 -6.21
CA HIS A 132 -3.16 19.52 -4.80
C HIS A 132 -3.82 20.47 -3.79
N THR A 133 -4.30 21.63 -4.23
CA THR A 133 -4.88 22.65 -3.34
C THR A 133 -6.20 22.19 -2.72
N ASP A 134 -6.95 21.38 -3.44
CA ASP A 134 -8.18 20.75 -3.00
C ASP A 134 -7.98 19.80 -1.82
N ALA A 135 -6.95 18.95 -1.86
CA ALA A 135 -6.60 18.08 -0.74
C ALA A 135 -6.36 18.90 0.54
N THR A 136 -5.62 20.01 0.43
CA THR A 136 -5.25 20.90 1.54
C THR A 136 -6.35 21.80 2.09
N THR A 137 -7.51 21.83 1.44
CA THR A 137 -8.62 22.70 1.86
C THR A 137 -9.93 21.93 2.07
N SER A 138 -9.90 20.61 1.91
CA SER A 138 -11.06 19.72 1.94
C SER A 138 -11.73 19.59 3.32
N GLY A 139 -10.97 19.83 4.40
CA GLY A 139 -11.34 19.52 5.78
C GLY A 139 -11.29 18.02 6.12
N LYS A 140 -10.67 17.20 5.26
CA LYS A 140 -10.70 15.73 5.32
C LYS A 140 -9.30 15.13 5.32
N TYR A 141 -9.20 13.83 5.62
CA TYR A 141 -7.96 13.06 5.43
C TYR A 141 -7.78 12.76 3.95
N ASP A 142 -6.57 12.92 3.42
CA ASP A 142 -6.29 12.58 2.02
C ASP A 142 -6.17 11.07 1.84
N PHE A 143 -7.07 10.48 1.04
CA PHE A 143 -7.11 9.03 0.84
C PHE A 143 -5.82 8.49 0.21
N TYR A 144 -5.24 9.23 -0.74
CA TYR A 144 -3.98 8.87 -1.37
C TYR A 144 -2.86 8.73 -0.34
N SER A 145 -2.70 9.73 0.54
CA SER A 145 -1.67 9.74 1.57
C SER A 145 -1.77 8.54 2.51
N VAL A 146 -2.98 8.20 2.94
CA VAL A 146 -3.22 7.02 3.78
C VAL A 146 -2.93 5.72 3.02
N MET A 147 -3.30 5.60 1.74
CA MET A 147 -3.02 4.38 0.99
C MET A 147 -1.54 4.19 0.68
N VAL A 148 -0.80 5.27 0.39
CA VAL A 148 0.65 5.22 0.25
C VAL A 148 1.29 4.74 1.56
N HIS A 149 0.80 5.24 2.70
CA HIS A 149 1.26 4.81 4.02
C HIS A 149 1.05 3.30 4.24
N GLU A 150 -0.17 2.80 4.01
CA GLU A 150 -0.48 1.39 4.21
C GLU A 150 0.28 0.46 3.25
N ILE A 151 0.52 0.88 2.01
CA ILE A 151 1.37 0.13 1.09
C ILE A 151 2.81 0.08 1.63
N GLY A 152 3.32 1.17 2.21
CA GLY A 152 4.63 1.21 2.85
C GLY A 152 4.84 0.10 3.89
N HIS A 153 3.83 -0.17 4.73
CA HIS A 153 3.88 -1.29 5.67
C HIS A 153 3.95 -2.65 4.97
N LEU A 154 3.18 -2.86 3.89
CA LEU A 154 3.25 -4.10 3.10
C LEU A 154 4.58 -4.25 2.38
N MET A 155 5.26 -3.15 2.07
CA MET A 155 6.60 -3.14 1.48
C MET A 155 7.71 -3.35 2.53
N GLY A 156 7.38 -3.65 3.79
CA GLY A 156 8.38 -4.03 4.79
C GLY A 156 8.79 -2.93 5.76
N PHE A 157 8.13 -1.76 5.73
CA PHE A 157 8.25 -0.80 6.82
C PHE A 157 7.42 -1.26 8.01
N ARG A 158 7.94 -2.26 8.73
CA ARG A 158 7.31 -2.87 9.89
C ARG A 158 8.30 -3.72 10.66
N ASP A 159 8.04 -3.88 11.93
CA ASP A 159 8.78 -4.79 12.80
C ASP A 159 8.67 -6.27 12.38
N GLY A 160 9.68 -7.05 12.77
CA GLY A 160 9.64 -8.51 12.68
C GLY A 160 9.84 -9.09 11.28
N SER A 161 10.49 -8.36 10.37
CA SER A 161 11.24 -8.95 9.26
C SER A 161 12.73 -8.93 9.58
N ASP A 162 13.48 -9.90 9.06
CA ASP A 162 14.91 -10.01 9.32
C ASP A 162 15.68 -8.80 8.77
N ALA A 163 15.24 -8.25 7.63
CA ALA A 163 15.86 -7.07 7.01
C ALA A 163 15.63 -5.80 7.83
N TRP A 164 14.43 -5.65 8.41
CA TRP A 164 14.11 -4.55 9.30
C TRP A 164 14.92 -4.63 10.58
N ASP A 165 14.89 -5.80 11.23
CA ASP A 165 15.55 -6.04 12.52
C ASP A 165 17.07 -5.87 12.40
N ALA A 166 17.67 -6.19 11.25
CA ALA A 166 19.08 -5.93 10.98
C ALA A 166 19.45 -4.43 10.94
N ASN A 167 18.47 -3.56 10.68
CA ASN A 167 18.63 -2.11 10.60
C ASN A 167 17.97 -1.37 11.77
N TYR A 168 17.36 -2.05 12.73
CA TYR A 168 16.60 -1.44 13.81
C TYR A 168 17.22 -1.73 15.20
N ASN A 169 17.28 -0.71 16.05
CA ASN A 169 17.69 -0.85 17.44
C ASN A 169 16.48 -0.67 18.37
N GLU A 170 15.82 -1.78 18.70
CA GLU A 170 14.65 -1.87 19.57
C GLU A 170 14.85 -1.19 20.92
N ALA A 171 16.01 -1.38 21.56
CA ALA A 171 16.28 -0.82 22.89
C ALA A 171 16.29 0.72 22.93
N SER A 172 16.45 1.37 21.77
CA SER A 172 16.47 2.84 21.65
C SER A 172 15.38 3.39 20.73
N SER A 173 14.58 2.53 20.11
CA SER A 173 13.63 2.86 19.04
C SER A 173 14.26 3.72 17.94
N LEU A 174 15.41 3.27 17.42
CA LEU A 174 16.15 3.96 16.37
C LEU A 174 16.34 3.07 15.14
N PHE A 175 15.95 3.55 13.97
CA PHE A 175 16.36 2.97 12.70
C PHE A 175 17.77 3.45 12.33
N THR A 176 18.60 2.51 11.87
CA THR A 176 20.06 2.66 11.75
C THR A 176 20.60 2.38 10.34
N GLY A 177 19.70 2.11 9.39
CA GLY A 177 20.05 1.87 7.99
C GLY A 177 20.82 3.05 7.37
N ALA A 178 21.79 2.72 6.52
CA ALA A 178 22.77 3.68 6.03
C ALA A 178 22.17 4.73 5.08
N ASN A 179 21.23 4.32 4.22
CA ASN A 179 20.56 5.21 3.28
C ASN A 179 19.61 6.14 4.03
N ALA A 180 18.78 5.62 4.93
CA ALA A 180 17.87 6.43 5.74
C ALA A 180 18.64 7.45 6.58
N LYS A 181 19.80 7.06 7.15
CA LYS A 181 20.66 8.01 7.88
C LYS A 181 21.18 9.11 6.98
N ALA A 182 21.56 8.80 5.74
CA ALA A 182 22.00 9.81 4.79
C ALA A 182 20.87 10.81 4.46
N GLU A 183 19.62 10.33 4.37
CA GLU A 183 18.43 11.17 4.21
C GLU A 183 18.02 11.93 5.47
N TYR A 184 18.53 11.54 6.63
CA TYR A 184 18.27 12.14 7.93
C TYR A 184 19.52 12.82 8.55
N GLY A 185 20.27 13.56 7.73
CA GLY A 185 21.39 14.38 8.19
C GLY A 185 22.53 13.59 8.86
N GLY A 186 22.72 12.33 8.49
CA GLY A 186 23.69 11.39 9.06
C GLY A 186 23.30 10.80 10.42
N SER A 187 22.12 11.12 10.96
CA SER A 187 21.64 10.66 12.26
C SER A 187 20.80 9.40 12.14
N ASN A 188 20.79 8.56 13.18
CA ASN A 188 19.79 7.50 13.28
C ASN A 188 18.38 8.11 13.41
N ILE A 189 17.37 7.41 12.89
CA ILE A 189 16.02 7.94 12.72
C ILE A 189 15.18 7.51 13.93
N PRO A 190 14.56 8.44 14.66
CA PRO A 190 13.63 8.11 15.73
C PRO A 190 12.39 7.40 15.19
N MET A 191 12.11 6.23 15.74
CA MET A 191 10.89 5.47 15.49
C MET A 191 9.89 5.69 16.64
N ASP A 192 8.61 5.48 16.36
CA ASP A 192 7.57 5.49 17.37
C ASP A 192 7.68 4.23 18.23
N ALA A 193 8.12 4.37 19.48
CA ALA A 193 8.36 3.26 20.40
C ALA A 193 7.11 2.44 20.78
N ALA A 194 5.90 2.91 20.42
CA ALA A 194 4.67 2.19 20.69
C ALA A 194 4.29 1.21 19.57
N SER A 195 4.77 1.45 18.34
CA SER A 195 4.44 0.65 17.17
C SER A 195 5.66 0.03 16.47
N ASP A 196 6.86 0.59 16.67
CA ASP A 196 8.13 0.20 16.04
C ASP A 196 8.06 0.08 14.50
N SER A 197 7.01 0.66 13.92
CA SER A 197 6.65 0.57 12.50
C SER A 197 6.21 1.92 11.95
N HIS A 198 6.44 3.01 12.69
CA HIS A 198 6.21 4.39 12.26
C HIS A 198 7.39 5.25 12.63
N PHE A 199 7.63 6.34 11.90
CA PHE A 199 8.51 7.38 12.41
C PHE A 199 7.92 7.99 13.68
N GLY A 200 8.79 8.27 14.65
CA GLY A 200 8.40 8.74 15.97
C GLY A 200 8.03 10.23 15.99
N GLY A 201 7.23 10.63 16.98
CA GLY A 201 6.90 12.06 17.19
C GLY A 201 8.10 12.95 17.57
N SER A 202 9.28 12.35 17.80
CA SER A 202 10.56 13.05 18.01
C SER A 202 11.40 13.22 16.73
N LEU A 203 10.86 12.84 15.56
CA LEU A 203 11.45 13.13 14.26
C LEU A 203 11.66 14.64 14.11
N ASP A 204 12.88 15.05 13.76
CA ASP A 204 13.29 16.43 13.59
C ASP A 204 13.23 16.80 12.10
N PRO A 205 12.26 17.63 11.67
CA PRO A 205 12.09 17.98 10.27
C PRO A 205 13.35 18.61 9.65
N THR A 206 14.15 19.31 10.45
CA THR A 206 15.35 20.03 9.98
C THR A 206 16.51 19.13 9.56
N LYS A 207 16.38 17.82 9.84
CA LYS A 207 17.37 16.81 9.45
C LYS A 207 16.97 16.05 8.19
N ILE A 208 15.74 16.18 7.72
CA ILE A 208 15.24 15.46 6.56
C ILE A 208 15.66 16.24 5.32
N ASN A 209 16.46 15.64 4.44
CA ASN A 209 17.05 16.36 3.30
C ASN A 209 16.02 17.01 2.37
N CYS A 210 14.86 16.36 2.18
CA CYS A 210 13.80 16.91 1.34
C CYS A 210 13.00 18.04 2.03
N ASP A 211 13.20 18.30 3.33
CA ASP A 211 12.35 19.16 4.17
C ASP A 211 10.84 18.82 4.07
N CYS A 212 10.52 17.54 3.84
CA CYS A 212 9.16 17.04 3.59
C CYS A 212 8.72 15.99 4.62
N HIS A 213 7.42 15.95 4.96
CA HIS A 213 6.88 14.98 5.91
C HIS A 213 6.93 13.59 5.30
N PRO A 214 7.53 12.62 6.00
CA PRO A 214 7.45 11.23 5.56
C PRO A 214 6.02 10.71 5.69
N SER A 215 5.62 9.88 4.72
CA SER A 215 4.31 9.26 4.72
C SER A 215 4.13 8.32 5.90
N LEU A 216 5.19 7.63 6.35
CA LEU A 216 5.14 6.65 7.45
C LEU A 216 5.30 7.25 8.84
N ASN A 217 5.00 8.54 8.97
CA ASN A 217 4.81 9.17 10.26
C ASN A 217 3.55 8.62 10.95
N VAL A 218 3.59 8.46 12.27
CA VAL A 218 2.51 7.86 13.09
C VAL A 218 1.18 8.62 13.01
N SER A 219 1.20 9.88 12.57
CA SER A 219 0.01 10.70 12.44
C SER A 219 -0.12 11.33 11.07
N VAL A 220 -1.28 11.11 10.44
CA VAL A 220 -1.73 11.85 9.27
C VAL A 220 -2.81 12.83 9.72
N SER A 221 -2.62 14.12 9.41
CA SER A 221 -3.59 15.16 9.74
C SER A 221 -4.57 15.41 8.58
N THR A 222 -5.71 16.03 8.86
CA THR A 222 -6.62 16.49 7.79
C THR A 222 -6.03 17.69 7.06
N ASN A 223 -6.39 17.89 5.78
CA ASN A 223 -5.80 18.91 4.91
C ASN A 223 -4.31 18.72 4.59
N TYR A 224 -3.82 17.48 4.71
CA TYR A 224 -2.47 17.12 4.33
C TYR A 224 -2.52 16.11 3.21
N ARG A 225 -1.81 16.40 2.14
CA ARG A 225 -1.27 15.38 1.27
C ARG A 225 0.12 15.03 1.79
N ALA A 226 0.54 13.79 1.61
CA ALA A 226 1.90 13.29 1.72
C ALA A 226 2.08 12.23 0.62
N SER A 227 3.23 12.21 -0.03
CA SER A 227 3.66 11.06 -0.85
C SER A 227 4.70 10.25 -0.10
N PHE A 228 5.12 9.13 -0.67
CA PHE A 228 6.23 8.35 -0.13
C PHE A 228 7.50 9.17 -0.32
N SER A 229 8.03 9.71 0.77
CA SER A 229 9.14 10.64 0.80
C SER A 229 10.46 9.96 0.47
N ASP A 230 11.49 10.75 0.20
CA ASP A 230 12.85 10.20 0.01
C ASP A 230 13.34 9.47 1.26
N LEU A 231 12.95 9.90 2.47
CA LEU A 231 13.29 9.18 3.70
C LEU A 231 12.56 7.84 3.79
N ASP A 232 11.28 7.76 3.40
CA ASP A 232 10.54 6.50 3.35
C ASP A 232 11.20 5.51 2.36
N PHE A 233 11.58 6.00 1.17
CA PHE A 233 12.28 5.22 0.15
C PHE A 233 13.70 4.79 0.55
N ALA A 234 14.40 5.62 1.32
CA ALA A 234 15.72 5.27 1.82
C ALA A 234 15.64 4.12 2.82
N VAL A 235 14.58 4.05 3.63
CA VAL A 235 14.31 2.88 4.49
C VAL A 235 14.07 1.64 3.63
N LEU A 236 13.28 1.72 2.55
CA LEU A 236 13.12 0.60 1.62
C LEU A 236 14.46 0.16 1.01
N SER A 237 15.33 1.10 0.69
CA SER A 237 16.68 0.79 0.17
C SER A 237 17.54 0.04 1.19
N ASP A 238 17.41 0.38 2.48
CA ASP A 238 18.15 -0.29 3.56
C ASP A 238 17.67 -1.73 3.84
N ILE A 239 16.42 -2.04 3.51
CA ILE A 239 15.87 -3.41 3.62
C ILE A 239 15.94 -4.19 2.30
N GLY A 240 16.65 -3.67 1.28
CA GLY A 240 17.05 -4.45 0.10
C GLY A 240 16.41 -4.01 -1.23
N TYR A 241 15.46 -3.08 -1.23
CA TYR A 241 14.82 -2.62 -2.46
C TYR A 241 15.75 -1.76 -3.32
N THR A 242 15.66 -1.94 -4.64
CA THR A 242 16.33 -1.08 -5.61
C THR A 242 15.47 0.13 -5.93
N VAL A 243 15.78 1.25 -5.27
CA VAL A 243 15.03 2.51 -5.43
C VAL A 243 15.76 3.50 -6.32
N SER A 244 15.06 4.06 -7.30
CA SER A 244 15.54 5.18 -8.11
C SER A 244 15.37 6.53 -7.39
N ALA A 245 16.27 7.48 -7.67
CA ALA A 245 16.29 8.79 -7.01
C ALA A 245 15.06 9.67 -7.32
N ALA A 246 14.34 9.40 -8.41
CA ALA A 246 13.13 10.12 -8.80
C ALA A 246 12.21 9.17 -9.57
N PRO A 247 10.88 9.45 -9.62
CA PRO A 247 9.96 8.68 -10.44
C PRO A 247 10.43 8.58 -11.90
N VAL A 248 10.39 7.38 -12.47
CA VAL A 248 10.68 7.11 -13.88
C VAL A 248 9.43 6.61 -14.60
N GLY A 249 9.49 6.54 -15.93
CA GLY A 249 8.35 6.14 -16.77
C GLY A 249 7.42 7.31 -17.10
N THR A 250 6.19 6.98 -17.52
CA THR A 250 5.16 7.98 -17.88
C THR A 250 4.56 8.59 -16.62
N ASN A 251 5.20 9.62 -16.08
CA ASN A 251 4.69 10.35 -14.92
C ASN A 251 4.05 11.67 -15.36
N VAL A 252 2.72 11.78 -15.19
CA VAL A 252 1.97 13.04 -15.40
C VAL A 252 1.79 13.83 -14.11
N GLY A 253 2.26 13.29 -12.99
CA GLY A 253 2.24 13.93 -11.68
C GLY A 253 3.20 15.11 -11.58
N SER A 254 3.20 15.75 -10.41
CA SER A 254 3.98 16.96 -10.18
C SER A 254 4.66 16.95 -8.81
N THR A 255 5.54 17.92 -8.58
CA THR A 255 6.09 18.20 -7.25
C THR A 255 5.09 19.01 -6.47
N TYR A 256 4.94 18.67 -5.20
CA TYR A 256 4.04 19.38 -4.30
C TYR A 256 4.81 19.87 -3.08
N THR A 257 4.59 21.14 -2.71
CA THR A 257 5.16 21.73 -1.51
C THR A 257 4.38 21.27 -0.29
N ASP A 258 5.11 20.72 0.65
CA ASP A 258 4.56 20.23 1.91
C ASP A 258 3.88 21.36 2.71
N PRO A 259 2.60 21.22 3.09
CA PRO A 259 1.85 22.27 3.77
C PRO A 259 2.05 22.25 5.29
N GLY A 260 2.76 21.27 5.85
CA GLY A 260 2.79 21.10 7.30
C GLY A 260 3.84 21.89 8.03
N VAL A 261 3.48 22.21 9.26
CA VAL A 261 4.22 23.14 10.10
C VAL A 261 5.60 22.54 10.41
N GLY A 262 6.65 23.27 10.07
CA GLY A 262 8.04 22.84 10.27
C GLY A 262 8.65 22.15 9.04
N TYR A 263 7.86 21.98 7.99
CA TYR A 263 8.30 21.46 6.70
C TYR A 263 8.03 22.52 5.63
N GLY A 264 8.81 22.50 4.57
CA GLY A 264 8.73 23.47 3.47
C GLY A 264 9.27 22.95 2.16
N GLY A 265 9.68 21.68 2.17
CA GLY A 265 10.18 20.94 1.05
C GLY A 265 9.13 20.58 0.03
N THR A 266 9.58 19.83 -0.98
CA THR A 266 8.70 19.30 -2.01
C THR A 266 8.90 17.81 -2.16
N TYR A 267 7.81 17.07 -2.24
CA TYR A 267 7.85 15.66 -2.65
C TYR A 267 7.24 15.49 -4.04
N PHE A 268 7.65 14.43 -4.75
CA PHE A 268 7.00 14.02 -5.98
C PHE A 268 5.71 13.28 -5.66
N VAL A 269 4.60 13.70 -6.26
CA VAL A 269 3.35 12.92 -6.28
C VAL A 269 3.21 12.35 -7.68
N PRO A 270 3.75 11.15 -7.93
CA PRO A 270 3.66 10.56 -9.25
C PRO A 270 2.22 10.18 -9.56
N ALA A 271 1.83 10.36 -10.83
CA ALA A 271 0.55 9.91 -11.34
C ALA A 271 0.76 9.19 -12.68
N ALA A 272 0.17 8.00 -12.81
CA ALA A 272 0.33 7.15 -14.00
C ALA A 272 -0.44 7.69 -15.20
N GLU A 273 -1.58 8.32 -14.94
CA GLU A 273 -2.47 8.90 -15.92
C GLU A 273 -3.39 9.94 -15.26
N THR A 274 -4.01 10.80 -16.07
CA THR A 274 -5.01 11.76 -15.58
C THR A 274 -6.35 11.07 -15.32
N TYR A 275 -7.20 11.67 -14.48
CA TYR A 275 -8.57 11.20 -14.30
C TYR A 275 -9.33 11.05 -15.62
N ALA A 276 -9.19 12.03 -16.51
CA ALA A 276 -9.90 12.05 -17.78
C ALA A 276 -9.48 10.86 -18.66
N THR A 277 -8.19 10.53 -18.67
CA THR A 277 -7.63 9.36 -19.37
C THR A 277 -8.19 8.06 -18.78
N TRP A 278 -8.13 7.92 -17.45
CA TRP A 278 -8.67 6.76 -16.74
C TRP A 278 -10.18 6.61 -17.00
N PHE A 279 -10.96 7.67 -16.85
CA PHE A 279 -12.41 7.67 -17.02
C PHE A 279 -12.82 7.33 -18.46
N ALA A 280 -12.08 7.83 -19.46
CA ALA A 280 -12.32 7.51 -20.87
C ALA A 280 -12.05 6.03 -21.17
N ARG A 281 -10.95 5.47 -20.64
CA ARG A 281 -10.60 4.05 -20.77
C ARG A 281 -11.62 3.16 -20.07
N THR A 282 -12.16 3.62 -18.95
CA THR A 282 -13.01 2.82 -18.06
C THR A 282 -14.51 2.86 -18.33
N GLY A 283 -14.92 3.46 -19.44
CA GLY A 283 -16.32 3.45 -19.91
C GLY A 283 -17.15 4.65 -19.46
N GLY A 284 -16.51 5.74 -19.04
CA GLY A 284 -17.16 7.01 -18.76
C GLY A 284 -17.64 7.79 -20.00
N GLY A 285 -17.22 7.38 -21.19
CA GLY A 285 -17.62 7.97 -22.47
C GLY A 285 -18.64 7.11 -23.23
N GLY A 286 -19.92 7.48 -23.14
CA GLY A 286 -20.93 7.26 -24.18
C GLY A 286 -21.04 5.86 -24.80
N GLY A 287 -21.83 4.99 -24.16
CA GLY A 287 -22.43 3.86 -24.85
C GLY A 287 -23.39 4.33 -25.94
N THR A 288 -23.01 4.15 -27.20
CA THR A 288 -23.96 3.90 -28.29
C THR A 288 -23.72 2.49 -28.81
N GLY A 289 -24.63 1.56 -28.50
CA GLY A 289 -24.87 0.37 -29.33
C GLY A 289 -24.95 -0.98 -28.60
N GLY A 290 -26.18 -1.49 -28.47
CA GLY A 290 -26.56 -2.92 -28.41
C GLY A 290 -26.18 -3.68 -27.12
N GLY A 291 -27.10 -4.24 -26.32
CA GLY A 291 -28.30 -4.99 -26.66
C GLY A 291 -28.05 -6.47 -26.36
N GLY A 292 -28.65 -7.00 -25.28
CA GLY A 292 -28.68 -8.45 -24.98
C GLY A 292 -28.44 -8.77 -23.50
N GLY A 293 -29.48 -9.20 -22.79
CA GLY A 293 -29.43 -9.50 -21.35
C GLY A 293 -29.31 -10.98 -21.01
N THR A 294 -29.04 -11.28 -19.74
CA THR A 294 -29.73 -12.31 -18.92
C THR A 294 -29.29 -12.20 -17.45
N PRO A 295 -30.15 -12.51 -16.45
CA PRO A 295 -29.82 -12.45 -15.04
C PRO A 295 -29.49 -13.84 -14.47
N GLY A 296 -28.49 -13.91 -13.60
CA GLY A 296 -28.17 -15.11 -12.83
C GLY A 296 -27.27 -14.78 -11.64
N GLY A 297 -27.79 -14.96 -10.42
CA GLY A 297 -27.03 -14.80 -9.18
C GLY A 297 -26.35 -16.10 -8.76
N SER A 298 -25.28 -15.99 -7.96
CA SER A 298 -24.87 -16.96 -6.94
C SER A 298 -23.61 -16.47 -6.21
N ALA A 299 -23.64 -16.61 -4.88
CA ALA A 299 -22.55 -16.82 -3.92
C ALA A 299 -21.35 -15.84 -3.89
N GLY A 300 -21.07 -15.34 -2.67
CA GLY A 300 -20.06 -14.34 -2.38
C GLY A 300 -18.68 -14.66 -2.97
N ALA A 301 -18.30 -13.85 -3.95
CA ALA A 301 -16.94 -13.77 -4.45
C ALA A 301 -16.12 -12.86 -3.52
N PRO A 302 -14.81 -13.09 -3.37
CA PRO A 302 -13.93 -12.07 -2.82
C PRO A 302 -13.98 -10.82 -3.71
N GLU A 303 -14.11 -9.67 -3.06
CA GLU A 303 -14.13 -8.31 -3.64
C GLU A 303 -12.76 -7.95 -4.26
N PRO A 304 -12.68 -6.93 -5.15
CA PRO A 304 -11.61 -6.81 -6.14
C PRO A 304 -10.22 -6.64 -5.56
N ALA A 305 -9.25 -7.38 -6.11
CA ALA A 305 -7.82 -7.20 -5.85
C ALA A 305 -7.24 -6.01 -6.64
N ALA A 306 -6.31 -5.26 -6.02
CA ALA A 306 -5.44 -4.29 -6.69
C ALA A 306 -4.11 -4.98 -7.04
N ILE A 307 -3.70 -4.85 -8.30
CA ILE A 307 -2.51 -5.50 -8.89
C ILE A 307 -1.41 -4.47 -9.08
N PHE A 308 -0.17 -4.90 -8.84
CA PHE A 308 1.05 -4.16 -9.14
C PHE A 308 1.92 -5.05 -10.02
N THR A 309 2.22 -4.65 -11.26
CA THR A 309 3.04 -5.46 -12.18
C THR A 309 4.36 -4.76 -12.46
N PHE A 310 5.46 -5.30 -11.96
CA PHE A 310 6.75 -4.59 -11.97
C PHE A 310 7.50 -4.58 -13.31
N LEU A 311 7.12 -5.39 -14.28
CA LEU A 311 7.77 -5.38 -15.60
C LEU A 311 6.77 -5.63 -16.72
N GLY A 312 6.26 -4.52 -17.29
CA GLY A 312 5.64 -4.50 -18.61
C GLY A 312 4.14 -4.82 -18.63
N LEU A 313 3.33 -3.76 -18.58
CA LEU A 313 2.00 -3.63 -19.19
C LEU A 313 1.16 -4.92 -19.26
N ILE A 314 0.36 -5.17 -18.22
CA ILE A 314 -1.08 -5.43 -18.29
C ILE A 314 -1.66 -4.99 -16.93
N LEU A 315 -2.32 -3.84 -16.91
CA LEU A 315 -3.22 -3.41 -15.85
C LEU A 315 -4.62 -3.93 -16.21
N ALA A 316 -5.02 -5.06 -15.65
CA ALA A 316 -6.39 -5.54 -15.74
C ALA A 316 -7.22 -4.87 -14.64
N PHE A 317 -8.16 -4.02 -15.03
CA PHE A 317 -9.20 -3.43 -14.17
C PHE A 317 -10.54 -3.57 -14.87
N PHE A 318 -11.64 -3.87 -14.15
CA PHE A 318 -12.94 -3.21 -14.38
C PHE A 318 -14.00 -3.37 -13.25
N ALA A 319 -14.48 -2.22 -12.78
CA ALA A 319 -15.82 -1.86 -12.26
C ALA A 319 -16.50 -2.69 -11.14
N GLY A 320 -16.39 -2.18 -9.91
CA GLY A 320 -17.20 -2.61 -8.75
C GLY A 320 -17.61 -1.49 -7.79
N TRP A 321 -17.86 -0.26 -8.27
CA TRP A 321 -18.21 0.89 -7.39
C TRP A 321 -19.63 1.46 -7.59
N ARG A 322 -20.54 0.69 -8.20
CA ARG A 322 -21.83 1.22 -8.65
C ARG A 322 -22.93 1.33 -7.57
N GLU A 323 -22.70 0.92 -6.32
CA GLU A 323 -23.74 1.00 -5.26
C GLU A 323 -23.46 1.96 -4.10
N TRP A 324 -22.41 2.78 -4.16
CA TRP A 324 -22.08 3.63 -3.02
C TRP A 324 -22.99 4.88 -2.87
N GLY A 325 -23.70 5.28 -3.93
CA GLY A 325 -24.51 6.51 -3.94
C GLY A 325 -25.98 6.38 -3.49
N ARG A 326 -26.50 5.18 -3.19
CA ARG A 326 -27.97 4.97 -3.07
C ARG A 326 -28.48 4.51 -1.70
N ARG A 327 -27.66 4.60 -0.64
CA ARG A 327 -28.10 4.33 0.76
C ARG A 327 -28.04 5.55 1.69
N ARG A 328 -28.12 6.77 1.17
CA ARG A 328 -28.44 7.97 1.97
C ARG A 328 -29.76 8.58 1.53
N SER A 329 -30.86 7.95 1.94
CA SER A 329 -32.12 8.63 2.31
C SER A 329 -33.24 7.60 2.49
N LYS A 330 -33.33 6.96 3.67
CA LYS A 330 -34.61 6.61 4.26
C LYS A 330 -34.46 6.55 5.79
N PRO A 331 -35.20 7.38 6.54
CA PRO A 331 -35.40 7.14 7.96
C PRO A 331 -36.55 6.14 8.07
N GLU A 332 -36.28 4.91 8.50
CA GLU A 332 -37.36 4.02 8.94
C GLU A 332 -37.11 3.61 10.39
N ASN A 333 -38.02 4.15 11.20
CA ASN A 333 -38.37 3.80 12.57
C ASN A 333 -38.32 2.29 12.87
N SER A 334 -37.81 1.98 14.07
CA SER A 334 -38.44 1.09 15.07
C SER A 334 -38.95 -0.30 14.64
N LEU A 335 -38.33 -1.36 15.18
CA LEU A 335 -38.89 -2.38 16.13
C LEU A 335 -37.90 -3.58 16.17
N LEU A 336 -37.28 -3.88 17.32
CA LEU A 336 -37.59 -5.06 18.16
C LEU A 336 -37.82 -6.37 17.39
N GLU A 337 -36.93 -7.36 17.54
CA GLU A 337 -37.21 -8.62 18.25
C GLU A 337 -35.99 -9.57 18.25
N ILE A 338 -35.64 -10.02 19.47
CA ILE A 338 -34.77 -11.12 19.95
C ILE A 338 -33.30 -11.13 19.48
#